data_AF-A0A1Y3YP61-F1
#
_entry.id   AF-A0A1Y3YP61-F1
#
_cell.length_a   1.000
_cell.length_b   1.000
_cell.length_c   1.000
_cell.angle_alpha   90.00
_cell.angle_beta   90.00
_cell.angle_gamma   90.00
#
_symmetry.space_group_name_H-M   'P 1'
#
loop_
_entity.id
_entity.type
_entity.pdbx_description
1 polymer ?
#
loop_
_entity_poly.entity_id
_entity_poly.type
_entity_poly.pdbx_seq_one_letter_code
_entity_poly.pdbx_strand_id
1 'polypeptide(L)'
;MQLCPTWYLRRCQAADALVERRYSMKYRINYSKVISQANSIAEDASRLSAQIKLLEQLEQDCRSVWKGQASEAFLAKLRTLRGEMNRTRSQMANLASTIKYCADRIQCEDRQAEERAAALKPGH
;
A
#
# COMPACT_ATOMS: atom_id res chain seq x y z
N MET A 1 57.69 10.89 -16.38
CA MET A 1 57.17 11.20 -15.03
C MET A 1 55.69 10.83 -14.99
N GLN A 2 55.37 9.72 -14.36
CA GLN A 2 54.05 9.09 -14.33
C GLN A 2 53.36 9.55 -13.04
N LEU A 3 52.37 10.45 -13.14
CA LEU A 3 51.63 10.94 -11.97
C LEU A 3 50.63 9.86 -11.51
N CYS A 4 50.75 9.45 -10.26
CA CYS A 4 49.95 8.42 -9.59
C CYS A 4 48.43 8.65 -9.71
N PRO A 5 47.64 7.64 -10.14
CA PRO A 5 46.16 7.71 -10.23
C PRO A 5 45.42 7.65 -8.87
N THR A 6 46.15 7.67 -7.75
CA THR A 6 45.61 7.46 -6.40
C THR A 6 44.78 8.63 -5.86
N TRP A 7 44.96 9.84 -6.41
CA TRP A 7 44.18 11.02 -6.00
C TRP A 7 42.73 10.98 -6.49
N TYR A 8 42.47 10.37 -7.66
CA TYR A 8 41.11 10.25 -8.20
C TYR A 8 40.29 9.21 -7.41
N LEU A 9 40.90 8.07 -7.07
CA LEU A 9 40.24 7.04 -6.25
C LEU A 9 39.89 7.55 -4.84
N ARG A 10 40.80 8.30 -4.20
CA ARG A 10 40.53 8.89 -2.86
C ARG A 10 39.41 9.94 -2.90
N ARG A 11 39.28 10.68 -4.00
CA ARG A 11 38.21 11.68 -4.18
C ARG A 11 36.84 11.03 -4.43
N CYS A 12 36.80 9.91 -5.16
CA CYS A 12 35.59 9.09 -5.31
C CYS A 12 35.16 8.45 -3.98
N GLN A 13 36.08 7.87 -3.22
CA GLN A 13 35.77 7.31 -1.89
C GLN A 13 35.28 8.36 -0.88
N ALA A 14 35.82 9.59 -0.93
CA ALA A 14 35.34 10.69 -0.10
C ALA A 14 33.96 11.24 -0.54
N ALA A 15 33.66 11.19 -1.85
CA ALA A 15 32.35 11.55 -2.38
C ALA A 15 31.29 10.49 -2.02
N ASP A 16 31.63 9.19 -2.07
CA ASP A 16 30.78 8.10 -1.61
C ASP A 16 30.51 8.24 -0.10
N ALA A 17 31.52 8.55 0.72
CA ALA A 17 31.34 8.79 2.15
C ALA A 17 30.51 10.04 2.50
N LEU A 18 30.49 11.06 1.63
CA LEU A 18 29.63 12.24 1.77
C LEU A 18 28.20 11.99 1.30
N VAL A 19 28.02 11.14 0.29
CA VAL A 19 26.74 10.56 -0.08
C VAL A 19 26.20 9.75 1.11
N GLU A 20 27.02 8.90 1.73
CA GLU A 20 26.70 8.05 2.89
C GLU A 20 26.43 8.85 4.19
N ARG A 21 27.12 9.98 4.42
CA ARG A 21 26.75 10.93 5.51
C ARG A 21 25.43 11.66 5.24
N ARG A 22 24.99 11.76 3.98
CA ARG A 22 23.67 12.27 3.60
C ARG A 22 22.60 11.16 3.59
N TYR A 23 22.97 9.89 3.78
CA TYR A 23 22.09 8.74 4.01
C TYR A 23 21.59 8.62 5.47
N SER A 24 21.68 9.71 6.26
CA SER A 24 20.85 9.93 7.46
C SER A 24 19.39 10.24 7.07
N MET A 25 18.80 9.39 6.24
CA MET A 25 17.36 9.40 6.02
C MET A 25 16.74 8.52 7.10
N LYS A 26 16.50 9.14 8.27
CA LYS A 26 15.38 8.78 9.16
C LYS A 26 14.21 8.33 8.26
N TYR A 27 13.85 7.05 8.29
CA TYR A 27 12.71 6.42 7.60
C TYR A 27 12.07 7.29 6.50
N ARG A 28 12.43 7.07 5.22
CA ARG A 28 11.86 7.85 4.09
C ARG A 28 10.33 7.75 4.02
N ILE A 29 9.75 6.74 4.67
CA ILE A 29 8.32 6.49 4.78
C ILE A 29 7.98 6.25 6.25
N ASN A 30 6.95 6.93 6.75
CA ASN A 30 6.41 6.64 8.08
C ASN A 30 5.62 5.32 8.02
N TYR A 31 6.29 4.21 8.34
CA TYR A 31 5.73 2.87 8.27
C TYR A 31 4.42 2.73 9.07
N SER A 32 4.40 3.21 10.32
CA SER A 32 3.20 3.08 11.17
C SER A 32 2.00 3.83 10.59
N LYS A 33 2.23 5.00 9.97
CA LYS A 33 1.19 5.76 9.27
C LYS A 33 0.70 5.07 8.00
N VAL A 34 1.60 4.47 7.22
CA VAL A 34 1.22 3.76 5.99
C VAL A 34 0.41 2.50 6.32
N ILE A 35 0.82 1.74 7.34
CA ILE A 35 0.08 0.57 7.80
C ILE A 35 -1.28 0.95 8.38
N SER A 36 -1.38 2.03 9.17
CA SER A 36 -2.67 2.49 9.69
C SER A 36 -3.62 2.90 8.55
N GLN A 37 -3.13 3.60 7.53
CA GLN A 37 -3.92 3.94 6.34
C GLN A 37 -4.39 2.70 5.58
N ALA A 38 -3.51 1.70 5.39
CA ALA A 38 -3.89 0.46 4.74
C ALA A 38 -4.96 -0.32 5.53
N ASN A 39 -4.89 -0.28 6.87
CA ASN A 39 -5.91 -0.86 7.73
C ASN A 39 -7.26 -0.13 7.60
N SER A 40 -7.26 1.20 7.57
CA SER A 40 -8.49 1.97 7.34
C SER A 40 -9.13 1.65 5.99
N ILE A 41 -8.35 1.50 4.92
CA ILE A 41 -8.87 1.10 3.60
C ILE A 41 -9.48 -0.31 3.65
N ALA A 42 -8.85 -1.24 4.37
CA ALA A 42 -9.37 -2.60 4.54
C ALA A 42 -10.66 -2.63 5.37
N GLU A 43 -10.77 -1.77 6.38
CA GLU A 43 -11.98 -1.59 7.17
C GLU A 43 -13.11 -0.99 6.32
N ASP A 44 -12.83 0.03 5.51
CA ASP A 44 -13.80 0.61 4.59
C ASP A 44 -14.30 -0.42 3.56
N ALA A 45 -13.41 -1.29 3.06
CA ALA A 45 -13.80 -2.41 2.20
C ALA A 45 -14.71 -3.41 2.93
N SER A 46 -14.48 -3.63 4.22
CA SER A 46 -15.34 -4.49 5.06
C SER A 46 -16.70 -3.85 5.30
N ARG A 47 -16.75 -2.54 5.54
CA ARG A 47 -18.00 -1.78 5.67
C ARG A 47 -18.80 -1.79 4.37
N LEU A 48 -18.13 -1.62 3.22
CA LEU A 48 -18.76 -1.73 1.91
C LEU A 48 -19.32 -3.15 1.67
N SER A 49 -18.63 -4.18 2.13
CA SER A 49 -19.13 -5.57 2.09
C SER A 49 -20.45 -5.73 2.85
N ALA A 50 -20.56 -5.12 4.03
CA ALA A 50 -21.81 -5.13 4.80
C ALA A 50 -22.95 -4.40 4.06
N GLN A 51 -22.66 -3.26 3.43
CA GLN A 51 -23.66 -2.53 2.63
C GLN A 51 -24.11 -3.31 1.39
N ILE A 52 -23.21 -4.06 0.74
CA ILE A 52 -23.56 -4.96 -0.38
C ILE A 52 -24.58 -6.00 0.08
N LYS A 53 -24.40 -6.61 1.26
CA LYS A 53 -25.35 -7.60 1.80
C LYS A 53 -26.72 -6.99 2.09
N LEU A 54 -26.76 -5.76 2.61
CA LEU A 54 -28.02 -5.05 2.83
C LEU A 54 -28.73 -4.76 1.50
N LEU A 55 -27.98 -4.38 0.46
CA LEU A 55 -28.52 -4.17 -0.87
C LEU A 55 -29.08 -5.47 -1.48
N GLU A 56 -28.40 -6.59 -1.27
CA GLU A 56 -28.90 -7.92 -1.68
C GLU A 56 -30.21 -8.28 -1.00
N GLN A 57 -30.34 -8.01 0.29
CA GLN A 57 -31.59 -8.23 1.01
C GLN A 57 -32.72 -7.36 0.44
N LEU A 58 -32.44 -6.06 0.21
CA LEU A 58 -33.40 -5.14 -0.37
C LEU A 58 -33.85 -5.58 -1.78
N GLU A 59 -32.94 -6.10 -2.61
CA GLU A 59 -33.29 -6.69 -3.90
C GLU A 59 -34.27 -7.87 -3.76
N GLN A 60 -34.06 -8.74 -2.77
CA GLN A 60 -34.94 -9.88 -2.52
C GLN A 60 -36.32 -9.44 -2.01
N ASP A 61 -36.34 -8.49 -1.07
CA ASP A 61 -37.56 -7.95 -0.49
C ASP A 61 -38.41 -7.25 -1.57
N CYS A 62 -37.79 -6.37 -2.37
CA CYS A 62 -38.46 -5.71 -3.50
C CYS A 62 -39.00 -6.73 -4.51
N ARG A 63 -38.23 -7.77 -4.83
CA ARG A 63 -38.67 -8.83 -5.76
C ARG A 63 -39.86 -9.61 -5.23
N SER A 64 -39.98 -9.79 -3.91
CA SER A 64 -41.08 -10.55 -3.32
C SER A 64 -42.41 -9.81 -3.40
N VAL A 65 -42.41 -8.49 -3.16
CA VAL A 65 -43.62 -7.66 -3.06
C VAL A 65 -43.99 -6.98 -4.39
N TRP A 66 -43.01 -6.49 -5.15
CA TRP A 66 -43.27 -5.67 -6.33
C TRP A 66 -43.06 -6.48 -7.63
N LYS A 67 -44.16 -6.78 -8.31
CA LYS A 67 -44.17 -7.49 -9.60
C LYS A 67 -44.42 -6.52 -10.77
N GLY A 68 -43.89 -6.88 -11.94
CA GLY A 68 -44.10 -6.16 -13.20
C GLY A 68 -42.83 -5.54 -13.78
N GLN A 69 -42.92 -5.03 -15.00
CA GLN A 69 -41.76 -4.55 -15.76
C GLN A 69 -41.00 -3.40 -15.07
N ALA A 70 -41.70 -2.53 -14.35
CA ALA A 70 -41.07 -1.44 -13.60
C ALA A 70 -40.16 -1.96 -12.47
N SER A 71 -40.60 -3.01 -11.76
CA SER A 71 -39.79 -3.61 -10.69
C SER A 71 -38.59 -4.36 -11.25
N GLU A 72 -38.75 -5.03 -12.39
CA GLU A 72 -37.64 -5.70 -13.10
C GLU A 72 -36.57 -4.70 -13.56
N ALA A 73 -36.99 -3.56 -14.14
CA ALA A 73 -36.07 -2.50 -14.55
C ALA A 73 -35.32 -1.91 -13.35
N PHE A 74 -36.01 -1.67 -12.23
CA PHE A 74 -35.38 -1.21 -11.00
C PHE A 74 -34.38 -2.23 -10.43
N LEU A 75 -34.77 -3.50 -10.32
CA LEU A 75 -33.89 -4.58 -9.85
C LEU A 75 -32.66 -4.76 -10.76
N ALA A 76 -32.78 -4.55 -12.07
CA ALA A 76 -31.64 -4.57 -12.98
C ALA A 76 -30.62 -3.47 -12.66
N LYS A 77 -31.09 -2.26 -12.31
CA LYS A 77 -30.20 -1.16 -11.87
C LYS A 77 -29.53 -1.48 -10.53
N LEU A 78 -30.27 -2.06 -9.57
CA LEU A 78 -29.69 -2.50 -8.29
C LEU A 78 -28.59 -3.55 -8.47
N ARG A 79 -28.83 -4.56 -9.31
CA ARG A 79 -27.81 -5.59 -9.62
C ARG A 79 -26.55 -4.99 -10.24
N THR A 80 -26.73 -4.00 -11.11
CA THR A 80 -25.60 -3.26 -11.72
C THR A 80 -24.81 -2.52 -10.64
N LEU A 81 -25.50 -1.76 -9.77
CA LEU A 81 -24.88 -1.07 -8.64
C LEU A 81 -24.13 -2.04 -7.71
N ARG A 82 -24.75 -3.18 -7.37
CA ARG A 82 -24.13 -4.23 -6.56
C ARG A 82 -22.86 -4.78 -7.20
N GLY A 83 -22.86 -4.96 -8.52
CA GLY A 83 -21.67 -5.36 -9.28
C GLY A 83 -20.54 -4.35 -9.15
N GLU A 84 -20.83 -3.07 -9.34
CA GLU A 84 -19.85 -1.97 -9.21
C GLU A 84 -19.33 -1.82 -7.77
N MET A 85 -20.20 -1.98 -6.76
CA MET A 85 -19.80 -2.00 -5.36
C MET A 85 -18.86 -3.17 -5.05
N ASN A 86 -19.15 -4.37 -5.57
CA ASN A 86 -18.27 -5.53 -5.42
C ASN A 86 -16.90 -5.32 -6.08
N ARG A 87 -16.89 -4.70 -7.25
CA ARG A 87 -15.65 -4.34 -7.95
C ARG A 87 -14.83 -3.36 -7.12
N THR A 88 -15.44 -2.28 -6.64
CA THR A 88 -14.81 -1.28 -5.77
C THR A 88 -14.25 -1.90 -4.49
N ARG A 89 -15.05 -2.74 -3.81
CA ARG A 89 -14.63 -3.50 -2.62
C ARG A 89 -13.36 -4.31 -2.88
N SER A 90 -13.33 -5.02 -4.02
CA SER A 90 -12.20 -5.87 -4.39
C SER A 90 -10.95 -5.03 -4.69
N GLN A 91 -11.11 -3.90 -5.38
CA GLN A 91 -10.02 -2.96 -5.63
C GLN A 91 -9.45 -2.36 -4.34
N MET A 92 -10.30 -1.99 -3.38
CA MET A 92 -9.87 -1.47 -2.08
C MET A 92 -9.09 -2.52 -1.27
N ALA A 93 -9.60 -3.76 -1.22
CA ALA A 93 -8.93 -4.85 -0.52
C ALA A 93 -7.55 -5.17 -1.13
N ASN A 94 -7.47 -5.19 -2.46
CA ASN A 94 -6.21 -5.39 -3.17
C ASN A 94 -5.24 -4.23 -2.90
N LEU A 95 -5.71 -2.98 -3.00
CA LEU A 95 -4.90 -1.80 -2.72
C LEU A 95 -4.32 -1.82 -1.30
N ALA A 96 -5.14 -2.10 -0.30
CA ALA A 96 -4.70 -2.23 1.09
C ALA A 96 -3.61 -3.32 1.24
N SER A 97 -3.79 -4.45 0.59
CA SER A 97 -2.83 -5.57 0.62
C SER A 97 -1.51 -5.20 -0.06
N THR A 98 -1.57 -4.52 -1.21
CA THR A 98 -0.38 -4.03 -1.92
C THR A 98 0.38 -3.00 -1.09
N ILE A 99 -0.32 -2.05 -0.44
CA ILE A 99 0.32 -1.06 0.42
C ILE A 99 1.06 -1.74 1.58
N LYS A 100 0.42 -2.71 2.24
CA LYS A 100 1.05 -3.50 3.33
C LYS A 100 2.30 -4.22 2.83
N TYR A 101 2.18 -4.95 1.72
CA TYR A 101 3.31 -5.67 1.14
C TYR A 101 4.49 -4.76 0.78
N CYS A 102 4.21 -3.60 0.15
CA CYS A 102 5.25 -2.63 -0.16
C CYS A 102 5.88 -2.03 1.11
N ALA A 103 5.08 -1.72 2.13
CA ALA A 103 5.55 -1.19 3.39
C ALA A 103 6.46 -2.19 4.13
N ASP A 104 6.05 -3.46 4.21
CA ASP A 104 6.81 -4.54 4.84
C ASP A 104 8.16 -4.72 4.17
N ARG A 105 8.17 -4.74 2.83
CA ARG A 105 9.41 -4.87 2.05
C ARG A 105 10.39 -3.74 2.29
N ILE A 106 9.92 -2.49 2.24
CA ILE A 106 10.76 -1.31 2.46
C ILE A 106 11.30 -1.33 3.90
N GLN A 107 10.48 -1.68 4.89
CA GLN A 107 10.92 -1.79 6.27
C GLN A 107 12.02 -2.86 6.45
N CYS A 108 11.92 -4.00 5.78
CA CYS A 108 12.95 -5.02 5.81
C CYS A 108 14.26 -4.55 5.15
N GLU A 109 14.17 -3.88 4.01
CA GLU A 109 15.34 -3.32 3.29
C GLU A 109 16.04 -2.24 4.15
N ASP A 110 15.27 -1.34 4.76
CA ASP A 110 15.77 -0.30 5.66
C ASP A 110 16.50 -0.92 6.87
N ARG A 111 15.90 -1.94 7.51
CA ARG A 111 16.53 -2.65 8.63
C ARG A 111 17.84 -3.32 8.24
N GLN A 112 17.88 -3.99 7.09
CA GLN A 112 19.12 -4.63 6.61
C GLN A 112 20.22 -3.60 6.31
N ALA A 113 19.85 -2.42 5.80
CA ALA A 113 20.79 -1.34 5.58
C ALA A 113 21.35 -0.80 6.91
N GLU A 114 20.52 -0.65 7.94
CA GLU A 114 20.95 -0.27 9.30
C GLU A 114 21.91 -1.30 9.90
N GLU A 115 21.60 -2.60 9.80
CA GLU A 115 22.46 -3.68 10.31
C GLU A 115 23.83 -3.70 9.61
N ARG A 116 23.86 -3.52 8.28
CA ARG A 116 25.12 -3.43 7.51
C ARG A 116 25.92 -2.18 7.89
N ALA A 117 25.26 -1.03 8.04
CA ALA A 117 25.91 0.20 8.47
C ALA A 117 26.46 0.11 9.90
N ALA A 118 25.77 -0.60 10.80
CA ALA A 118 26.23 -0.86 12.16
C ALA A 118 27.46 -1.78 12.17
N ALA A 119 27.47 -2.83 11.35
CA ALA A 119 28.62 -3.74 11.22
C ALA A 119 29.88 -3.07 10.63
N LEU A 120 29.69 -2.03 9.80
CA LEU A 120 30.78 -1.28 9.18
C LEU A 120 31.32 -0.14 10.05
N LYS A 121 30.69 0.21 11.18
CA LYS A 121 31.27 1.16 12.16
C LYS A 121 32.37 0.44 12.95
N PRO A 122 33.66 0.69 12.69
CA PRO A 122 34.73 0.09 13.47
C PRO A 122 34.74 0.76 14.84
N GLY A 123 34.84 -0.03 15.91
CA GLY A 123 35.09 0.49 17.25
C GLY A 123 36.33 1.39 17.24
N HIS A 124 36.16 2.62 17.72
CA HIS A 124 37.23 3.46 18.27
C HIS A 124 37.22 3.29 19.78
#